data_AF-A0A1V5NUV4-F1
#
_entry.id   AF-A0A1V5NUV4-F1
#
_cell.length_a   1.000
_cell.length_b   1.000
_cell.length_c   1.000
_cell.angle_alpha   90.00
_cell.angle_beta   90.00
_cell.angle_gamma   90.00
#
_symmetry.space_group_name_H-M   'P 1'
#
loop_
_entity.id
_entity.type
_entity.pdbx_description
1 polymer ?
#
loop_
_entity_poly.entity_id
_entity_poly.type
_entity_poly.pdbx_seq_one_letter_code
_entity_poly.pdbx_strand_id
1 'polypeptide(L)'
;MYKDNDPDILETIGIAGETRPETYIRAKAGQARREMLARIQQKRESFADLNELAEFETKQAEIFLQECKNILRDNLTAGVKTDWASLYNDRPYPPFVYKNPAPRYNQIARERGVPQKKFFSELLFPSVKKERLKKESEAKMAYNVKSQQYEEEKAAGAAAHEKKREAYMAAQSAYNSKVEELQFNFAKGQPAAVESFTRILLNCIEMPDHINIYFDAVYLPGERQLIIDCLLPAYYDLPRAISYQYYKDNQAIAPVEMSDQDYDAFYLNLIQQITLTAVNTVFNAIPARLVQWVAFNGWVENDKIGDVLESKACIISCRASRDVFAALDLLNVRPADNIRELGGLTANSLAGAETIQPVVCPETFFQTDETKQDPDNAKEGLKPLAYHPGEFKMATTKLVDEMMDQIEKNLLQNAGNKDGTIH
;
A
#
# COMPACT_ATOMS: atom_id res chain seq x y z
N MET A 1 -10.49 -18.76 -8.89
CA MET A 1 -10.97 -17.97 -7.74
C MET A 1 -10.29 -16.62 -7.83
N TYR A 2 -10.92 -15.65 -8.48
CA TYR A 2 -10.52 -14.25 -8.36
C TYR A 2 -11.10 -13.77 -7.04
N LYS A 3 -10.26 -13.43 -6.06
CA LYS A 3 -10.74 -12.72 -4.87
C LYS A 3 -11.32 -11.40 -5.37
N ASP A 4 -12.59 -11.18 -5.07
CA ASP A 4 -13.21 -9.87 -5.17
C ASP A 4 -12.33 -8.91 -4.36
N ASN A 5 -11.55 -8.08 -5.05
CA ASN A 5 -10.99 -6.89 -4.42
C ASN A 5 -12.17 -5.97 -4.23
N ASP A 6 -12.71 -5.98 -3.01
CA ASP A 6 -13.81 -5.14 -2.59
C ASP A 6 -13.48 -3.68 -2.92
N PRO A 7 -14.41 -2.92 -3.54
CA PRO A 7 -14.23 -1.48 -3.73
C PRO A 7 -14.14 -0.71 -2.39
N ASP A 8 -14.48 -1.36 -1.28
CA ASP A 8 -14.51 -0.79 0.08
C ASP A 8 -13.14 -0.65 0.76
N ILE A 9 -12.03 -1.03 0.10
CA ILE A 9 -10.67 -0.72 0.61
C ILE A 9 -10.36 0.80 0.51
N LEU A 10 -11.26 1.61 -0.06
CA LEU A 10 -11.06 3.03 -0.33
C LEU A 10 -11.44 4.00 0.81
N GLU A 11 -11.95 3.54 1.95
CA GLU A 11 -11.98 4.36 3.18
C GLU A 11 -10.69 4.20 3.97
N THR A 12 -9.56 4.53 3.34
CA THR A 12 -8.32 4.76 4.08
C THR A 12 -8.49 6.08 4.84
N ILE A 13 -8.28 6.06 6.16
CA ILE A 13 -8.25 7.25 7.02
C ILE A 13 -7.29 8.26 6.40
N GLY A 14 -7.85 9.28 5.76
CA GLY A 14 -7.09 10.37 5.19
C GLY A 14 -6.46 11.14 6.34
N ILE A 15 -5.14 11.19 6.36
CA ILE A 15 -4.45 12.17 7.19
C ILE A 15 -4.83 13.54 6.63
N ALA A 16 -5.25 14.47 7.49
CA ALA A 16 -5.68 15.80 7.06
C ALA A 16 -4.60 16.47 6.19
N GLY A 17 -4.92 16.74 4.91
CA GLY A 17 -4.00 17.35 3.94
C GLY A 17 -3.56 16.42 2.80
N GLU A 18 -3.81 15.12 2.89
CA GLU A 18 -3.45 14.17 1.84
C GLU A 18 -4.45 14.15 0.68
N THR A 19 -3.95 13.93 -0.54
CA THR A 19 -4.80 13.78 -1.72
C THR A 19 -5.21 12.33 -1.93
N ARG A 20 -6.36 12.09 -2.58
CA ARG A 20 -6.84 10.73 -2.86
C ARG A 20 -5.84 9.85 -3.64
N PRO A 21 -5.09 10.37 -4.62
CA PRO A 21 -4.05 9.58 -5.28
C PRO A 21 -2.90 9.16 -4.34
N GLU A 22 -2.51 10.01 -3.39
CA GLU A 22 -1.50 9.68 -2.38
C GLU A 22 -1.94 8.48 -1.54
N THR A 23 -3.15 8.55 -0.97
CA THR A 23 -3.66 7.50 -0.10
C THR A 23 -3.81 6.18 -0.85
N TYR A 24 -4.29 6.23 -2.09
CA TYR A 24 -4.44 5.06 -2.95
C TYR A 24 -3.11 4.35 -3.23
N ILE A 25 -2.07 5.10 -3.62
CA ILE A 25 -0.76 4.53 -3.96
C ILE A 25 -0.10 3.92 -2.74
N ARG A 26 -0.14 4.63 -1.60
CA ARG A 26 0.40 4.13 -0.34
C ARG A 26 -0.32 2.85 0.11
N ALA A 27 -1.65 2.82 0.05
CA ALA A 27 -2.43 1.64 0.42
C ALA A 27 -2.10 0.43 -0.46
N LYS A 28 -1.98 0.64 -1.78
CA LYS A 28 -1.62 -0.41 -2.73
C LYS A 28 -0.21 -0.97 -2.50
N ALA A 29 0.77 -0.10 -2.26
CA ALA A 29 2.14 -0.51 -1.94
C ALA A 29 2.19 -1.30 -0.62
N GLY A 30 1.49 -0.81 0.42
CA GLY A 30 1.37 -1.49 1.70
C GLY A 30 0.72 -2.87 1.59
N GLN A 31 -0.34 -3.01 0.78
CA GLN A 31 -0.98 -4.31 0.55
C GLN A 31 -0.03 -5.30 -0.15
N ALA A 32 0.64 -4.88 -1.23
CA ALA A 32 1.54 -5.76 -1.99
C ALA A 32 2.67 -6.29 -1.11
N ARG A 33 3.26 -5.42 -0.27
CA ARG A 33 4.28 -5.78 0.71
C ARG A 33 3.78 -6.79 1.73
N ARG A 34 2.59 -6.57 2.32
CA ARG A 34 1.98 -7.51 3.28
C ARG A 34 1.74 -8.88 2.67
N GLU A 35 1.23 -8.93 1.44
CA GLU A 35 1.02 -10.18 0.73
C GLU A 35 2.34 -10.93 0.48
N MET A 36 3.42 -10.22 0.17
CA MET A 36 4.74 -10.81 -0.02
C MET A 36 5.32 -11.35 1.29
N LEU A 37 5.30 -10.55 2.36
CA LEU A 37 5.75 -10.97 3.70
C LEU A 37 4.95 -12.17 4.21
N ALA A 38 3.63 -12.19 4.00
CA ALA A 38 2.78 -13.34 4.36
C ALA A 38 3.17 -14.61 3.58
N ARG A 39 3.53 -14.50 2.30
CA ARG A 39 4.03 -15.65 1.51
C ARG A 39 5.37 -16.15 2.01
N ILE A 40 6.28 -15.25 2.39
CA ILE A 40 7.58 -15.60 2.98
C ILE A 40 7.36 -16.33 4.30
N GLN A 41 6.47 -15.81 5.16
CA GLN A 41 6.13 -16.43 6.45
C GLN A 41 5.46 -17.80 6.28
N GLN A 42 4.49 -17.93 5.37
CA GLN A 42 3.87 -19.22 5.06
C GLN A 42 4.90 -20.24 4.56
N LYS A 43 5.85 -19.80 3.73
CA LYS A 43 6.93 -20.66 3.24
C LYS A 43 7.88 -21.07 4.37
N ARG A 44 8.21 -20.14 5.27
CA ARG A 44 9.01 -20.41 6.48
C ARG A 44 8.38 -21.51 7.32
N GLU A 45 7.07 -21.43 7.56
CA GLU A 45 6.29 -22.42 8.34
C GLU A 45 6.16 -23.78 7.66
N SER A 46 6.37 -23.86 6.34
CA SER A 46 6.28 -25.12 5.60
C SER A 46 7.48 -26.05 5.77
N PHE A 47 8.62 -25.53 6.27
CA PHE A 47 9.83 -26.33 6.48
C PHE A 47 9.73 -27.13 7.77
N ALA A 48 9.82 -28.45 7.65
CA ALA A 48 9.91 -29.37 8.79
C ALA A 48 11.38 -29.67 9.19
N ASP A 49 12.30 -29.59 8.22
CA ASP A 49 13.74 -29.77 8.45
C ASP A 49 14.37 -28.42 8.85
N LEU A 50 14.99 -28.37 10.03
CA LEU A 50 15.64 -27.17 10.55
C LEU A 50 16.87 -26.75 9.75
N ASN A 51 17.55 -27.68 9.08
CA ASN A 51 18.67 -27.34 8.22
C ASN A 51 18.18 -26.62 6.95
N GLU A 52 17.12 -27.13 6.31
CA GLU A 52 16.50 -26.47 5.16
C GLU A 52 15.92 -25.09 5.53
N LEU A 53 15.35 -24.96 6.73
CA LEU A 53 14.87 -23.68 7.25
C LEU A 53 16.02 -22.68 7.44
N ALA A 54 17.16 -23.10 8.01
CA ALA A 54 18.33 -22.25 8.18
C ALA A 54 18.92 -21.79 6.82
N GLU A 55 18.95 -22.66 5.81
CA GLU A 55 19.34 -22.30 4.44
C GLU A 55 18.36 -21.29 3.82
N PHE A 56 17.06 -21.47 4.04
CA PHE A 56 16.04 -20.53 3.59
C PHE A 56 16.18 -19.16 4.25
N GLU A 57 16.33 -19.09 5.58
CA GLU A 57 16.50 -17.85 6.33
C GLU A 57 17.81 -17.14 5.95
N THR A 58 18.90 -17.89 5.73
CA THR A 58 20.16 -17.35 5.19
C THR A 58 19.94 -16.67 3.85
N LYS A 59 19.22 -17.34 2.94
CA LYS A 59 18.91 -16.76 1.63
C LYS A 59 18.04 -15.49 1.74
N GLN A 60 17.09 -15.44 2.67
CA GLN A 60 16.29 -14.22 2.89
C GLN A 60 17.15 -13.07 3.41
N ALA A 61 18.07 -13.34 4.36
CA ALA A 61 19.02 -12.34 4.86
C ALA A 61 19.93 -11.81 3.74
N GLU A 62 20.48 -12.70 2.91
CA GLU A 62 21.31 -12.30 1.76
C GLU A 62 20.55 -11.44 0.75
N ILE A 63 19.31 -11.82 0.40
CA ILE A 63 18.45 -11.02 -0.49
C ILE A 63 18.24 -9.64 0.10
N PHE A 64 17.80 -9.56 1.36
CA PHE A 64 17.54 -8.29 2.04
C PHE A 64 18.78 -7.37 2.04
N LEU A 65 19.95 -7.90 2.40
CA LEU A 65 21.19 -7.12 2.41
C LEU A 65 21.61 -6.66 1.02
N GLN A 66 21.38 -7.48 -0.02
CA GLN A 66 21.65 -7.09 -1.41
C GLN A 66 20.69 -6.02 -1.90
N GLU A 67 19.40 -6.14 -1.61
CA GLU A 67 18.40 -5.11 -1.96
C GLU A 67 18.77 -3.78 -1.28
N CYS A 68 19.10 -3.79 0.02
CA CYS A 68 19.55 -2.60 0.74
C CYS A 68 20.79 -1.96 0.10
N LYS A 69 21.77 -2.77 -0.33
CA LYS A 69 23.00 -2.30 -0.98
C LYS A 69 22.79 -1.73 -2.38
N ASN A 70 21.67 -2.05 -3.03
CA ASN A 70 21.40 -1.66 -4.41
C ASN A 70 20.23 -0.69 -4.58
N ILE A 71 19.61 -0.19 -3.50
CA ILE A 71 18.45 0.74 -3.56
C ILE A 71 18.66 1.86 -4.59
N LEU A 72 19.80 2.55 -4.53
CA LEU A 72 20.08 3.65 -5.46
C LEU A 72 20.19 3.15 -6.90
N ARG A 73 20.96 2.08 -7.12
CA ARG A 73 21.21 1.50 -8.44
C ARG A 73 19.92 0.97 -9.08
N ASP A 74 19.10 0.26 -8.32
CA ASP A 74 17.88 -0.38 -8.80
C ASP A 74 16.86 0.68 -9.19
N ASN A 75 16.68 1.71 -8.36
CA ASN A 75 15.79 2.84 -8.67
C ASN A 75 16.29 3.68 -9.85
N LEU A 76 17.61 3.87 -10.00
CA LEU A 76 18.19 4.53 -11.19
C LEU A 76 17.92 3.74 -12.48
N THR A 77 18.01 2.41 -12.40
CA THR A 77 17.82 1.52 -13.56
C THR A 77 16.34 1.38 -13.92
N ALA A 78 15.46 1.27 -12.92
CA ALA A 78 14.01 1.23 -13.13
C ALA A 78 13.46 2.55 -13.69
N GLY A 79 14.14 3.66 -13.39
CA GLY A 79 13.72 5.01 -13.77
C GLY A 79 12.55 5.51 -12.93
N VAL A 80 12.16 6.77 -13.14
CA VAL A 80 10.97 7.34 -12.48
C VAL A 80 9.72 6.66 -13.04
N LYS A 81 9.08 5.80 -12.24
CA LYS A 81 7.91 5.02 -12.65
C LYS A 81 6.62 5.83 -12.79
N THR A 82 6.59 7.05 -12.29
CA THR A 82 5.36 7.83 -12.17
C THR A 82 5.20 8.76 -13.37
N ASP A 83 4.53 8.27 -14.41
CA ASP A 83 3.86 9.12 -15.39
C ASP A 83 2.45 9.47 -14.89
N TRP A 84 1.92 10.63 -15.27
CA TRP A 84 0.55 11.03 -14.96
C TRP A 84 -0.47 9.97 -15.39
N ALA A 85 -0.25 9.32 -16.53
CA ALA A 85 -1.09 8.24 -17.03
C ALA A 85 -1.20 7.06 -16.04
N SER A 86 -0.12 6.75 -15.31
CA SER A 86 -0.09 5.66 -14.33
C SER A 86 -0.96 5.92 -13.09
N LEU A 87 -1.30 7.19 -12.84
CA LEU A 87 -2.13 7.60 -11.71
C LEU A 87 -3.62 7.42 -11.98
N TYR A 88 -4.04 7.35 -13.24
CA TYR A 88 -5.44 7.14 -13.62
C TYR A 88 -5.87 5.69 -13.35
N ASN A 89 -7.11 5.53 -12.89
CA ASN A 89 -7.74 4.24 -12.82
C ASN A 89 -8.53 3.99 -14.10
N ASP A 90 -7.96 3.21 -15.02
CA ASP A 90 -8.59 2.86 -16.30
C ASP A 90 -9.05 1.39 -16.37
N ARG A 91 -9.13 0.72 -15.21
CA ARG A 91 -9.53 -0.69 -15.17
C ARG A 91 -11.01 -0.83 -15.55
N PRO A 92 -11.37 -1.73 -16.48
CA PRO A 92 -12.76 -1.96 -16.82
C PRO A 92 -13.46 -2.77 -15.73
N TYR A 93 -14.75 -2.48 -15.51
CA TYR A 93 -15.59 -3.32 -14.66
C TYR A 93 -15.90 -4.66 -15.37
N PRO A 94 -15.74 -5.82 -14.69
CA PRO A 94 -15.93 -7.11 -15.33
C PRO A 94 -17.39 -7.33 -15.79
N PRO A 95 -17.62 -8.03 -16.91
CA PRO A 95 -18.97 -8.26 -17.43
C PRO A 95 -19.77 -9.20 -16.54
N PHE A 96 -21.10 -9.09 -16.59
CA PHE A 96 -21.99 -9.99 -15.85
C PHE A 96 -21.94 -11.40 -16.42
N VAL A 97 -21.68 -12.39 -15.56
CA VAL A 97 -21.71 -13.81 -15.90
C VAL A 97 -22.59 -14.54 -14.90
N TYR A 98 -23.74 -15.03 -15.35
CA TYR A 98 -24.62 -15.86 -14.54
C TYR A 98 -24.11 -17.31 -14.53
N LYS A 99 -23.68 -17.79 -13.35
CA LYS A 99 -22.99 -19.08 -13.21
C LYS A 99 -23.94 -20.29 -13.17
N ASN A 100 -25.20 -20.09 -12.81
CA ASN A 100 -26.14 -21.21 -12.66
C ASN A 100 -26.62 -21.68 -14.04
N PRO A 101 -26.70 -23.01 -14.28
CA PRO A 101 -27.16 -23.54 -15.56
C PRO A 101 -28.68 -23.37 -15.72
N ALA A 102 -29.12 -23.10 -16.96
CA ALA A 102 -30.55 -23.04 -17.28
C ALA A 102 -31.26 -24.38 -16.99
N PRO A 103 -32.49 -24.36 -16.43
CA PRO A 103 -33.25 -25.56 -16.17
C PRO A 103 -33.53 -26.31 -17.47
N ARG A 104 -33.40 -27.64 -17.44
CA ARG A 104 -33.66 -28.51 -18.58
C ARG A 104 -34.88 -29.37 -18.32
N TYR A 105 -35.86 -29.34 -19.23
CA TYR A 105 -37.10 -30.12 -19.08
C TYR A 105 -36.82 -31.61 -18.84
N ASN A 106 -35.88 -32.21 -19.58
CA ASN A 106 -35.54 -33.63 -19.46
C ASN A 106 -35.08 -34.03 -18.05
N GLN A 107 -34.35 -33.14 -17.36
CA GLN A 107 -33.91 -33.38 -15.99
C GLN A 107 -35.09 -33.36 -15.02
N ILE A 108 -35.97 -32.38 -15.16
CA ILE A 108 -37.17 -32.23 -14.33
C ILE A 108 -38.17 -33.37 -14.60
N ALA A 109 -38.34 -33.78 -15.85
CA ALA A 109 -39.19 -34.91 -16.22
C ALA A 109 -38.68 -36.22 -15.60
N ARG A 110 -37.36 -36.41 -15.52
CA ARG A 110 -36.73 -37.54 -14.84
C ARG A 110 -36.92 -37.48 -13.32
N GLU A 111 -36.71 -36.31 -12.69
CA GLU A 111 -36.95 -36.08 -11.26
C GLU A 111 -38.41 -36.35 -10.87
N ARG A 112 -39.36 -35.99 -11.73
CA ARG A 112 -40.81 -36.19 -11.52
C ARG A 112 -41.31 -37.58 -11.91
N GLY A 113 -40.42 -38.48 -12.37
CA GLY A 113 -40.77 -39.86 -12.73
C GLY A 113 -41.74 -39.96 -13.90
N VAL A 114 -41.64 -39.07 -14.90
CA VAL A 114 -42.47 -39.13 -16.11
C VAL A 114 -42.12 -40.40 -16.90
N PRO A 115 -43.07 -41.33 -17.10
CA PRO A 115 -42.80 -42.56 -17.83
C PRO A 115 -42.54 -42.27 -19.32
N GLN A 116 -41.60 -42.99 -19.92
CA GLN A 116 -41.32 -42.86 -21.35
C GLN A 116 -42.52 -43.31 -22.19
N LYS A 117 -42.78 -42.58 -23.27
CA LYS A 117 -43.86 -42.90 -24.21
C LYS A 117 -43.61 -44.27 -24.85
N LYS A 118 -44.53 -45.21 -24.64
CA LYS A 118 -44.48 -46.56 -25.22
C LYS A 118 -45.75 -46.81 -26.03
N PHE A 119 -45.60 -46.95 -27.34
CA PHE A 119 -46.70 -46.94 -28.30
C PHE A 119 -47.72 -48.08 -28.07
N PHE A 120 -47.26 -49.32 -27.90
CA PHE A 120 -48.13 -50.49 -27.75
C PHE A 120 -48.86 -50.56 -26.39
N SER A 121 -48.21 -50.15 -25.29
CA SER A 121 -48.82 -50.18 -23.96
C SER A 121 -49.86 -49.07 -23.76
N GLU A 122 -49.67 -47.91 -24.39
CA GLU A 122 -50.64 -46.80 -24.33
C GLU A 122 -51.87 -47.02 -25.23
N LEU A 123 -51.73 -47.84 -26.27
CA LEU A 123 -52.85 -48.24 -27.15
C LEU A 123 -53.76 -49.25 -26.44
N LEU A 124 -53.19 -50.16 -25.64
CA LEU A 124 -53.92 -51.22 -24.93
C LEU A 124 -54.47 -50.78 -23.56
N PHE A 125 -53.87 -49.78 -22.91
CA PHE A 125 -54.26 -49.32 -21.57
C PHE A 125 -54.42 -47.79 -21.50
N PRO A 126 -55.65 -47.25 -21.69
CA PRO A 126 -55.91 -45.82 -21.64
C PRO A 126 -55.55 -45.13 -20.31
N SER A 127 -55.58 -45.87 -19.19
CA SER A 127 -55.20 -45.39 -17.85
C SER A 127 -53.71 -45.00 -17.76
N VAL A 128 -52.82 -45.78 -18.38
CA VAL A 128 -51.37 -45.53 -18.42
C VAL A 128 -51.06 -44.26 -19.22
N LYS A 129 -51.77 -44.06 -20.35
CA LYS A 129 -51.68 -42.83 -21.13
C LYS A 129 -52.14 -41.61 -20.32
N LYS A 130 -53.24 -41.73 -19.57
CA LYS A 130 -53.77 -40.65 -18.71
C LYS A 130 -52.80 -40.29 -17.58
N GLU A 131 -52.17 -41.27 -16.95
CA GLU A 131 -51.17 -41.05 -15.89
C GLU A 131 -49.88 -40.39 -16.42
N ARG A 132 -49.37 -40.84 -17.60
CA ARG A 132 -48.23 -40.18 -18.26
C ARG A 132 -48.54 -38.71 -18.55
N LEU A 133 -49.69 -38.42 -19.15
CA LEU A 133 -50.10 -37.05 -19.48
C LEU A 133 -50.23 -36.18 -18.22
N LYS A 134 -50.73 -36.75 -17.11
CA LYS A 134 -50.76 -36.06 -15.81
C LYS A 134 -49.35 -35.73 -15.32
N LYS A 135 -48.44 -36.70 -15.28
CA LYS A 135 -47.04 -36.50 -14.87
C LYS A 135 -46.28 -35.55 -15.79
N GLU A 136 -46.53 -35.59 -17.10
CA GLU A 136 -45.98 -34.63 -18.07
C GLU A 136 -46.48 -33.21 -17.81
N SER A 137 -47.78 -33.05 -17.51
CA SER A 137 -48.34 -31.74 -17.16
C SER A 137 -47.71 -31.20 -15.87
N GLU A 138 -47.55 -32.03 -14.84
CA GLU A 138 -46.86 -31.69 -13.59
C GLU A 138 -45.39 -31.32 -13.81
N ALA A 139 -44.66 -32.09 -14.63
CA ALA A 139 -43.28 -31.80 -14.99
C ALA A 139 -43.15 -30.51 -15.80
N LYS A 140 -44.11 -30.23 -16.70
CA LYS A 140 -44.15 -28.98 -17.48
C LYS A 140 -44.45 -27.78 -16.59
N MET A 141 -45.39 -27.90 -15.65
CA MET A 141 -45.63 -26.86 -14.64
C MET A 141 -44.38 -26.62 -13.78
N ALA A 142 -43.73 -27.69 -13.30
CA ALA A 142 -42.49 -27.57 -12.54
C ALA A 142 -41.34 -26.95 -13.35
N TYR A 143 -41.22 -27.29 -14.64
CA TYR A 143 -40.26 -26.66 -15.55
C TYR A 143 -40.54 -25.18 -15.75
N ASN A 144 -41.81 -24.79 -15.95
CA ASN A 144 -42.18 -23.39 -16.11
C ASN A 144 -41.85 -22.59 -14.85
N VAL A 145 -42.17 -23.12 -13.66
CA VAL A 145 -41.82 -22.49 -12.37
C VAL A 145 -40.30 -22.35 -12.21
N LYS A 146 -39.53 -23.43 -12.41
CA LYS A 146 -38.06 -23.37 -12.32
C LYS A 146 -37.44 -22.42 -13.37
N SER A 147 -38.00 -22.37 -14.57
CA SER A 147 -37.54 -21.45 -15.64
C SER A 147 -37.85 -20.01 -15.31
N GLN A 148 -39.03 -19.74 -14.74
CA GLN A 148 -39.38 -18.40 -14.27
C GLN A 148 -38.47 -17.97 -13.12
N GLN A 149 -38.26 -18.82 -12.11
CA GLN A 149 -37.34 -18.54 -11.00
C GLN A 149 -35.91 -18.28 -11.50
N TYR A 150 -35.43 -19.09 -12.46
CA TYR A 150 -34.12 -18.89 -13.08
C TYR A 150 -33.99 -17.53 -13.77
N GLU A 151 -34.99 -17.12 -14.56
CA GLU A 151 -34.96 -15.82 -15.23
C GLU A 151 -35.10 -14.66 -14.22
N GLU A 152 -35.90 -14.81 -13.17
CA GLU A 152 -36.03 -13.83 -12.08
C GLU A 152 -34.70 -13.67 -11.32
N GLU A 153 -34.03 -14.76 -10.94
CA GLU A 153 -32.72 -14.74 -10.28
C GLU A 153 -31.63 -14.16 -11.18
N LYS A 154 -31.64 -14.53 -12.46
CA LYS A 154 -30.69 -14.01 -13.45
C LYS A 154 -30.90 -12.52 -13.68
N ALA A 155 -32.16 -12.06 -13.78
CA ALA A 155 -32.50 -10.65 -13.91
C ALA A 155 -32.13 -9.85 -12.66
N ALA A 156 -32.41 -10.39 -11.47
CA ALA A 156 -32.02 -9.79 -10.19
C ALA A 156 -30.48 -9.69 -10.07
N GLY A 157 -29.76 -10.75 -10.46
CA GLY A 157 -28.31 -10.76 -10.50
C GLY A 157 -27.74 -9.73 -11.49
N ALA A 158 -28.36 -9.60 -12.68
CA ALA A 158 -27.97 -8.60 -13.67
C ALA A 158 -28.23 -7.17 -13.17
N ALA A 159 -29.37 -6.91 -12.52
CA ALA A 159 -29.69 -5.62 -11.93
C ALA A 159 -28.74 -5.25 -10.78
N ALA A 160 -28.41 -6.21 -9.92
CA ALA A 160 -27.42 -6.01 -8.84
C ALA A 160 -26.02 -5.74 -9.39
N HIS A 161 -25.60 -6.46 -10.44
CA HIS A 161 -24.34 -6.23 -11.15
C HIS A 161 -24.31 -4.82 -11.78
N GLU A 162 -25.39 -4.39 -12.43
CA GLU A 162 -25.48 -3.07 -13.02
C GLU A 162 -25.35 -1.96 -11.97
N LYS A 163 -26.04 -2.09 -10.83
CA LYS A 163 -25.90 -1.13 -9.72
C LYS A 163 -24.45 -1.04 -9.22
N LYS A 164 -23.75 -2.18 -9.11
CA LYS A 164 -22.34 -2.20 -8.72
C LYS A 164 -21.45 -1.59 -9.81
N ARG A 165 -21.75 -1.84 -11.09
CA ARG A 165 -21.03 -1.23 -12.22
C ARG A 165 -21.17 0.28 -12.23
N GLU A 166 -22.37 0.80 -12.04
CA GLU A 166 -22.65 2.24 -11.97
C GLU A 166 -21.87 2.89 -10.81
N ALA A 167 -21.92 2.28 -9.62
CA ALA A 167 -21.16 2.76 -8.46
C ALA A 167 -19.65 2.73 -8.71
N TYR A 168 -19.12 1.67 -9.34
CA TYR A 168 -17.72 1.56 -9.73
C TYR A 168 -17.31 2.66 -10.71
N MET A 169 -18.10 2.87 -11.77
CA MET A 169 -17.83 3.91 -12.77
C MET A 169 -17.88 5.32 -12.17
N ALA A 170 -18.83 5.57 -11.27
CA ALA A 170 -18.92 6.84 -10.55
C ALA A 170 -17.68 7.08 -9.66
N ALA A 171 -17.25 6.06 -8.91
CA ALA A 171 -16.04 6.12 -8.07
C ALA A 171 -14.77 6.32 -8.91
N GLN A 172 -14.65 5.59 -10.02
CA GLN A 172 -13.55 5.70 -10.99
C GLN A 172 -13.46 7.10 -11.58
N SER A 173 -14.59 7.65 -12.06
CA SER A 173 -14.67 9.01 -12.59
C SER A 173 -14.29 10.05 -11.52
N ALA A 174 -14.82 9.91 -10.30
CA ALA A 174 -14.53 10.84 -9.21
C ALA A 174 -13.04 10.82 -8.81
N TYR A 175 -12.40 9.64 -8.84
CA TYR A 175 -10.96 9.50 -8.61
C TYR A 175 -10.14 10.13 -9.74
N ASN A 176 -10.45 9.81 -11.01
CA ASN A 176 -9.73 10.34 -12.17
C ASN A 176 -9.84 11.87 -12.25
N SER A 177 -10.98 12.46 -11.93
CA SER A 177 -11.12 13.93 -11.83
C SER A 177 -10.22 14.55 -10.76
N LYS A 178 -9.88 13.83 -9.68
CA LYS A 178 -8.88 14.29 -8.70
C LYS A 178 -7.45 14.22 -9.22
N VAL A 179 -7.14 13.23 -10.05
CA VAL A 179 -5.84 13.14 -10.75
C VAL A 179 -5.71 14.31 -11.74
N GLU A 180 -6.76 14.61 -12.51
CA GLU A 180 -6.79 15.75 -13.45
C GLU A 180 -6.60 17.09 -12.72
N GLU A 181 -7.32 17.29 -11.60
CA GLU A 181 -7.20 18.48 -10.76
C GLU A 181 -5.75 18.65 -10.24
N LEU A 182 -5.16 17.57 -9.73
CA LEU A 182 -3.79 17.57 -9.25
C LEU A 182 -2.80 17.89 -10.38
N GLN A 183 -2.95 17.27 -11.55
CA GLN A 183 -2.11 17.51 -12.72
C GLN A 183 -2.16 18.96 -13.18
N PHE A 184 -3.36 19.53 -13.25
CA PHE A 184 -3.57 20.92 -13.63
C PHE A 184 -2.94 21.90 -12.63
N ASN A 185 -3.14 21.67 -11.33
CA ASN A 185 -2.59 22.52 -10.27
C ASN A 185 -1.06 22.39 -10.19
N PHE A 186 -0.51 21.20 -10.41
CA PHE A 186 0.92 20.96 -10.53
C PHE A 186 1.51 21.70 -11.73
N ALA A 187 0.85 21.65 -12.89
CA ALA A 187 1.30 22.36 -14.08
C ALA A 187 1.38 23.88 -13.83
N LYS A 188 0.46 24.43 -13.03
CA LYS A 188 0.47 25.82 -12.58
C LYS A 188 1.49 26.14 -11.49
N GLY A 189 2.17 25.14 -10.92
CA GLY A 189 3.14 25.32 -9.84
C GLY A 189 2.50 25.69 -8.50
N GLN A 190 1.25 25.29 -8.26
CA GLN A 190 0.60 25.50 -6.97
C GLN A 190 1.32 24.69 -5.88
N PRO A 191 1.68 25.29 -4.72
CA PRO A 191 2.51 24.61 -3.73
C PRO A 191 1.98 23.26 -3.26
N ALA A 192 0.72 23.21 -2.81
CA ALA A 192 0.11 21.97 -2.35
C ALA A 192 0.10 20.85 -3.42
N ALA A 193 0.01 21.20 -4.71
CA ALA A 193 0.05 20.22 -5.78
C ALA A 193 1.48 19.72 -6.07
N VAL A 194 2.50 20.57 -5.95
CA VAL A 194 3.91 20.17 -6.05
C VAL A 194 4.30 19.27 -4.89
N GLU A 195 3.93 19.63 -3.67
CA GLU A 195 4.11 18.81 -2.46
C GLU A 195 3.42 17.46 -2.61
N SER A 196 2.16 17.48 -3.07
CA SER A 196 1.38 16.26 -3.23
C SER A 196 1.95 15.32 -4.27
N PHE A 197 2.29 15.84 -5.44
CA PHE A 197 2.93 15.06 -6.47
C PHE A 197 4.30 14.52 -6.01
N THR A 198 5.05 15.29 -5.24
CA THR A 198 6.32 14.84 -4.65
C THR A 198 6.11 13.64 -3.72
N ARG A 199 5.14 13.69 -2.81
CA ARG A 199 4.84 12.54 -1.93
C ARG A 199 4.43 11.31 -2.73
N ILE A 200 3.66 11.47 -3.81
CA ILE A 200 3.32 10.37 -4.72
C ILE A 200 4.59 9.77 -5.35
N LEU A 201 5.47 10.62 -5.89
CA LEU A 201 6.71 10.19 -6.52
C LEU A 201 7.60 9.40 -5.56
N LEU A 202 7.78 9.92 -4.34
CA LEU A 202 8.65 9.30 -3.34
C LEU A 202 8.08 7.98 -2.82
N ASN A 203 6.75 7.83 -2.74
CA ASN A 203 6.10 6.55 -2.42
C ASN A 203 6.23 5.49 -3.53
N CYS A 204 6.65 5.88 -4.74
CA CYS A 204 6.93 4.94 -5.84
C CYS A 204 8.38 4.44 -5.86
N ILE A 205 9.25 4.92 -4.95
CA ILE A 205 10.62 4.42 -4.80
C ILE A 205 10.57 2.95 -4.39
N GLU A 206 11.32 2.11 -5.09
CA GLU A 206 11.46 0.70 -4.76
C GLU A 206 12.32 0.56 -3.50
N MET A 207 11.77 -0.12 -2.50
CA MET A 207 12.41 -0.37 -1.22
C MET A 207 12.30 -1.85 -0.88
N PRO A 208 13.30 -2.42 -0.16
CA PRO A 208 13.21 -3.77 0.37
C PRO A 208 11.96 -3.93 1.25
N ASP A 209 11.32 -5.11 1.18
CA ASP A 209 10.04 -5.40 1.87
C ASP A 209 10.12 -5.30 3.40
N HIS A 210 11.31 -5.23 3.99
CA HIS A 210 11.50 -5.05 5.44
C HIS A 210 11.70 -3.60 5.85
N ILE A 211 11.86 -2.65 4.91
CA ILE A 211 12.14 -1.24 5.23
C ILE A 211 10.89 -0.38 5.06
N ASN A 212 10.35 0.14 6.16
CA ASN A 212 9.31 1.17 6.11
C ASN A 212 9.97 2.56 6.09
N ILE A 213 9.56 3.40 5.16
CA ILE A 213 9.96 4.81 5.09
C ILE A 213 8.72 5.67 4.82
N TYR A 214 8.76 6.89 5.33
CA TYR A 214 7.71 7.87 5.10
C TYR A 214 8.34 9.16 4.62
N PHE A 215 7.72 9.78 3.62
CA PHE A 215 8.16 11.06 3.10
C PHE A 215 7.07 12.11 3.31
N ASP A 216 7.49 13.30 3.71
CA ASP A 216 6.74 14.52 3.55
C ASP A 216 7.52 15.51 2.70
N ALA A 217 6.82 16.49 2.15
CA ALA A 217 7.38 17.49 1.27
C ALA A 217 6.75 18.86 1.51
N VAL A 218 7.60 19.88 1.53
CA VAL A 218 7.22 21.29 1.62
C VAL A 218 7.84 22.03 0.43
N TYR A 219 7.03 22.79 -0.30
CA TYR A 219 7.50 23.51 -1.49
C TYR A 219 7.50 25.02 -1.27
N LEU A 220 8.67 25.63 -1.46
CA LEU A 220 8.89 27.06 -1.39
C LEU A 220 8.97 27.62 -2.82
N PRO A 221 7.85 28.14 -3.39
CA PRO A 221 7.80 28.57 -4.78
C PRO A 221 8.74 29.74 -5.09
N GLY A 222 8.95 30.64 -4.14
CA GLY A 222 9.83 31.81 -4.33
C GLY A 222 11.28 31.41 -4.57
N GLU A 223 11.75 30.36 -3.91
CA GLU A 223 13.11 29.84 -4.03
C GLU A 223 13.22 28.72 -5.09
N ARG A 224 12.08 28.26 -5.63
CA ARG A 224 11.99 27.02 -6.41
C ARG A 224 12.66 25.87 -5.67
N GLN A 225 12.37 25.77 -4.38
CA GLN A 225 13.00 24.84 -3.48
C GLN A 225 11.97 23.86 -2.92
N LEU A 226 12.34 22.59 -2.89
CA LEU A 226 11.56 21.53 -2.27
C LEU A 226 12.33 21.00 -1.06
N ILE A 227 11.69 20.97 0.10
CA ILE A 227 12.22 20.38 1.32
C ILE A 227 11.54 19.02 1.47
N ILE A 228 12.31 17.96 1.63
CA ILE A 228 11.86 16.59 1.81
C ILE A 228 12.25 16.15 3.21
N ASP A 229 11.26 15.81 4.03
CA ASP A 229 11.49 15.17 5.31
C ASP A 229 11.20 13.67 5.16
N CYS A 230 12.16 12.84 5.55
CA CYS A 230 12.08 11.39 5.44
C CYS A 230 12.18 10.76 6.83
N LEU A 231 11.16 10.01 7.25
CA LEU A 231 11.26 9.13 8.41
C LEU A 231 11.95 7.85 7.94
N LEU A 232 13.20 7.70 8.34
CA LEU A 232 14.05 6.55 8.05
C LEU A 232 13.68 5.38 8.98
N PRO A 233 13.98 4.13 8.59
CA PRO A 233 13.81 2.99 9.50
C PRO A 233 14.60 3.22 10.79
N ALA A 234 14.05 2.86 11.94
CA ALA A 234 14.80 3.00 13.19
C ALA A 234 16.05 2.12 13.17
N TYR A 235 17.11 2.59 13.83
CA TYR A 235 18.40 1.90 13.82
C TYR A 235 18.33 0.48 14.37
N TYR A 236 17.42 0.16 15.29
CA TYR A 236 17.28 -1.18 15.87
C TYR A 236 16.19 -2.05 15.23
N ASP A 237 15.41 -1.50 14.30
CA ASP A 237 14.32 -2.23 13.64
C ASP A 237 14.80 -3.10 12.46
N LEU A 238 16.01 -2.84 11.96
CA LEU A 238 16.52 -3.56 10.79
C LEU A 238 17.23 -4.87 11.18
N PRO A 239 17.06 -5.94 10.37
CA PRO A 239 17.75 -7.20 10.60
C PRO A 239 19.27 -7.06 10.63
N ARG A 240 19.90 -7.63 11.67
CA ARG A 240 21.36 -7.72 11.82
C ARG A 240 21.95 -9.02 11.26
N ALA A 241 21.11 -10.02 11.04
CA ALA A 241 21.54 -11.35 10.60
C ALA A 241 22.13 -11.32 9.18
N ILE A 242 23.29 -11.92 9.00
CA ILE A 242 23.95 -12.17 7.71
C ILE A 242 23.59 -13.57 7.21
N SER A 243 23.50 -14.53 8.12
CA SER A 243 23.13 -15.93 7.81
C SER A 243 22.52 -16.58 9.05
N TYR A 244 22.01 -17.79 8.89
CA TYR A 244 21.44 -18.60 9.96
C TYR A 244 22.11 -19.97 9.97
N GLN A 245 22.50 -20.43 11.15
CA GLN A 245 23.17 -21.72 11.33
C GLN A 245 22.32 -22.67 12.17
N TYR A 246 22.23 -23.92 11.72
CA TYR A 246 21.58 -24.99 12.44
C TYR A 246 22.56 -25.73 13.36
N TYR A 247 22.25 -25.76 14.66
CA TYR A 247 23.00 -26.46 15.68
C TYR A 247 22.31 -27.77 16.03
N LYS A 248 22.87 -28.88 15.55
CA LYS A 248 22.33 -30.24 15.73
C LYS A 248 22.16 -30.63 17.20
N ASP A 249 23.13 -30.25 18.04
CA ASP A 249 23.18 -30.64 19.45
C ASP A 249 21.96 -30.13 20.24
N ASN A 250 21.44 -28.95 19.89
CA ASN A 250 20.33 -28.31 20.58
C ASN A 250 19.05 -28.22 19.73
N GLN A 251 19.07 -28.79 18.52
CA GLN A 251 18.00 -28.68 17.52
C GLN A 251 17.49 -27.24 17.35
N ALA A 252 18.43 -26.29 17.24
CA ALA A 252 18.11 -24.86 17.21
C ALA A 252 18.77 -24.17 16.01
N ILE A 253 18.10 -23.15 15.49
CA ILE A 253 18.65 -22.23 14.48
C ILE A 253 19.03 -20.94 15.20
N ALA A 254 20.23 -20.42 14.94
CA ALA A 254 20.64 -19.12 15.45
C ALA A 254 21.22 -18.23 14.34
N PRO A 255 20.98 -16.91 14.39
CA PRO A 255 21.55 -15.97 13.44
C PRO A 255 23.05 -15.80 13.67
N VAL A 256 23.78 -15.57 12.58
CA VAL A 256 25.12 -15.00 12.58
C VAL A 256 24.96 -13.53 12.20
N GLU A 257 25.17 -12.65 13.15
CA GLU A 257 24.92 -11.21 13.01
C GLU A 257 26.17 -10.44 12.54
N MET A 258 25.92 -9.26 11.96
CA MET A 258 26.96 -8.26 11.74
C MET A 258 27.61 -7.83 13.04
N SER A 259 28.91 -7.51 12.98
CA SER A 259 29.54 -6.75 14.06
C SER A 259 28.91 -5.35 14.14
N ASP A 260 28.98 -4.68 15.30
CA ASP A 260 28.44 -3.33 15.44
C ASP A 260 29.05 -2.35 14.43
N GLN A 261 30.36 -2.49 14.16
CA GLN A 261 31.06 -1.68 13.16
C GLN A 261 30.53 -1.91 11.74
N ASP A 262 30.29 -3.17 11.37
CA ASP A 262 29.74 -3.50 10.05
C ASP A 262 28.29 -3.02 9.91
N TYR A 263 27.52 -3.12 11.00
CA TYR A 263 26.14 -2.65 11.04
C TYR A 263 26.04 -1.12 10.91
N ASP A 264 26.91 -0.37 11.60
CA ASP A 264 27.00 1.09 11.45
C ASP A 264 27.30 1.49 10.01
N ALA A 265 28.26 0.80 9.37
CA ALA A 265 28.61 1.05 7.98
C ALA A 265 27.46 0.68 7.01
N PHE A 266 26.77 -0.43 7.28
CA PHE A 266 25.59 -0.86 6.53
C PHE A 266 24.47 0.18 6.63
N TYR A 267 24.12 0.60 7.84
CA TYR A 267 23.03 1.54 8.08
C TYR A 267 23.35 2.93 7.50
N LEU A 268 24.58 3.41 7.66
CA LEU A 268 25.03 4.66 7.03
C LEU A 268 24.90 4.60 5.50
N ASN A 269 25.32 3.48 4.88
CA ASN A 269 25.19 3.31 3.45
C ASN A 269 23.72 3.28 2.99
N LEU A 270 22.87 2.60 3.74
CA LEU A 270 21.43 2.53 3.48
C LEU A 270 20.80 3.93 3.46
N ILE A 271 20.98 4.74 4.51
CA ILE A 271 20.36 6.06 4.59
C ILE A 271 20.88 7.01 3.49
N GLN A 272 22.16 6.93 3.14
CA GLN A 272 22.75 7.72 2.06
C GLN A 272 22.17 7.34 0.69
N GLN A 273 21.95 6.06 0.44
CA GLN A 273 21.28 5.61 -0.79
C GLN A 273 19.84 6.09 -0.86
N ILE A 274 19.09 6.02 0.24
CA ILE A 274 17.71 6.55 0.31
C ILE A 274 17.71 8.05 -0.01
N THR A 275 18.60 8.83 0.60
CA THR A 275 18.75 10.27 0.35
C THR A 275 19.00 10.57 -1.12
N LEU A 276 20.01 9.94 -1.74
CA LEU A 276 20.34 10.17 -3.14
C LEU A 276 19.20 9.74 -4.08
N THR A 277 18.52 8.64 -3.75
CA THR A 277 17.38 8.12 -4.53
C THR A 277 16.20 9.10 -4.50
N ALA A 278 15.88 9.65 -3.33
CA ALA A 278 14.81 10.64 -3.17
C ALA A 278 15.10 11.92 -3.97
N VAL A 279 16.31 12.47 -3.83
CA VAL A 279 16.72 13.69 -4.55
C VAL A 279 16.74 13.46 -6.06
N ASN A 280 17.29 12.32 -6.52
CA ASN A 280 17.29 11.93 -7.92
C ASN A 280 15.87 11.78 -8.49
N THR A 281 14.98 11.12 -7.75
CA THR A 281 13.58 10.94 -8.14
C THR A 281 12.89 12.28 -8.38
N VAL A 282 13.06 13.23 -7.47
CA VAL A 282 12.49 14.58 -7.59
C VAL A 282 13.05 15.32 -8.79
N PHE A 283 14.38 15.35 -8.96
CA PHE A 283 14.97 16.07 -10.08
C PHE A 283 14.59 15.46 -11.44
N ASN A 284 14.43 14.14 -11.54
CA ASN A 284 14.02 13.51 -12.80
C ASN A 284 12.54 13.72 -13.13
N ALA A 285 11.67 13.81 -12.11
CA ALA A 285 10.23 13.89 -12.30
C ALA A 285 9.69 15.33 -12.38
N ILE A 286 10.28 16.25 -11.62
CA ILE A 286 9.78 17.62 -11.48
C ILE A 286 10.64 18.57 -12.33
N PRO A 287 10.05 19.42 -13.18
CA PRO A 287 10.82 20.28 -14.07
C PRO A 287 11.53 21.42 -13.34
N ALA A 288 12.68 21.86 -13.88
CA ALA A 288 13.51 22.95 -13.32
C ALA A 288 12.77 24.29 -13.15
N ARG A 289 11.69 24.52 -13.92
CA ARG A 289 10.84 25.71 -13.75
C ARG A 289 10.12 25.76 -12.40
N LEU A 290 9.88 24.58 -11.78
CA LEU A 290 9.28 24.46 -10.46
C LEU A 290 10.36 24.21 -9.40
N VAL A 291 11.22 23.21 -9.60
CA VAL A 291 12.21 22.82 -8.58
C VAL A 291 13.62 22.94 -9.14
N GLN A 292 14.37 23.91 -8.61
CA GLN A 292 15.81 24.11 -8.86
C GLN A 292 16.66 23.58 -7.70
N TRP A 293 16.11 23.58 -6.49
CA TRP A 293 16.81 23.15 -5.27
C TRP A 293 16.01 22.08 -4.54
N VAL A 294 16.70 21.08 -4.00
CA VAL A 294 16.12 20.09 -3.10
C VAL A 294 16.94 20.08 -1.82
N ALA A 295 16.25 20.24 -0.69
CA ALA A 295 16.78 19.93 0.62
C ALA A 295 16.17 18.59 1.08
N PHE A 296 17.00 17.71 1.61
CA PHE A 296 16.58 16.43 2.18
C PHE A 296 16.98 16.39 3.64
N ASN A 297 16.08 15.95 4.51
CA ASN A 297 16.32 15.74 5.93
C ASN A 297 15.82 14.33 6.31
N GLY A 298 16.71 13.50 6.81
CA GLY A 298 16.42 12.14 7.27
C GLY A 298 16.33 12.09 8.79
N TRP A 299 15.16 11.71 9.28
CA TRP A 299 14.79 11.65 10.68
C TRP A 299 14.64 10.20 11.13
N VAL A 300 15.06 9.89 12.35
CA VAL A 300 14.78 8.62 13.03
C VAL A 300 14.05 8.89 14.33
N GLU A 301 13.24 7.93 14.77
CA GLU A 301 12.63 7.95 16.10
C GLU A 301 13.73 7.73 17.16
N ASN A 302 13.66 8.50 18.25
CA ASN A 302 14.55 8.34 19.40
C ASN A 302 13.83 7.48 20.43
N ASP A 303 14.22 6.21 20.49
CA ASP A 303 13.67 5.20 21.41
C ASP A 303 13.75 5.60 22.90
N LYS A 304 14.54 6.64 23.24
CA LYS A 304 14.68 7.15 24.61
C LYS A 304 13.65 8.21 25.00
N ILE A 305 12.83 8.73 24.06
CA ILE A 305 11.93 9.87 24.30
C ILE A 305 10.49 9.57 23.80
N GLY A 306 10.00 8.33 23.89
CA GLY A 306 8.59 7.99 23.61
C GLY A 306 8.05 8.38 22.22
N ASP A 307 6.73 8.25 22.01
CA ASP A 307 6.07 8.39 20.69
C ASP A 307 5.73 9.86 20.30
N VAL A 308 6.31 10.88 20.94
CA VAL A 308 5.99 12.31 20.69
C VAL A 308 6.83 12.84 19.52
N LEU A 309 6.31 13.78 18.70
CA LEU A 309 7.05 14.36 17.56
C LEU A 309 8.42 14.96 17.94
N GLU A 310 8.57 15.44 19.18
CA GLU A 310 9.82 15.94 19.77
C GLU A 310 10.88 14.84 20.01
N SER A 311 10.53 13.56 19.83
CA SER A 311 11.43 12.42 19.95
C SER A 311 12.19 12.12 18.65
N LYS A 312 12.07 12.92 17.60
CA LYS A 312 12.76 12.63 16.33
C LYS A 312 14.12 13.32 16.24
N ALA A 313 15.13 12.56 15.81
CA ALA A 313 16.48 13.07 15.59
C ALA A 313 16.79 13.11 14.08
N CYS A 314 17.24 14.27 13.59
CA CYS A 314 17.76 14.36 12.23
C CYS A 314 19.17 13.78 12.21
N ILE A 315 19.41 12.78 11.37
CA ILE A 315 20.69 12.06 11.30
C ILE A 315 21.39 12.24 9.96
N ILE A 316 20.70 12.71 8.92
CA ILE A 316 21.30 13.05 7.63
C ILE A 316 20.58 14.25 7.02
N SER A 317 21.32 15.21 6.47
CA SER A 317 20.72 16.35 5.76
C SER A 317 21.62 16.81 4.62
N CYS A 318 21.04 17.14 3.48
CA CYS A 318 21.78 17.73 2.38
C CYS A 318 20.91 18.72 1.60
N ARG A 319 21.55 19.69 0.94
CA ARG A 319 20.90 20.60 0.00
C ARG A 319 21.65 20.55 -1.32
N ALA A 320 20.93 20.28 -2.41
CA ALA A 320 21.51 20.20 -3.74
C ALA A 320 20.80 21.15 -4.69
N SER A 321 21.56 21.83 -5.55
CA SER A 321 20.99 22.38 -6.78
C SER A 321 20.90 21.28 -7.82
N ARG A 322 19.97 21.44 -8.76
CA ARG A 322 19.84 20.54 -9.90
C ARG A 322 21.14 20.37 -10.68
N ASP A 323 21.87 21.45 -10.93
CA ASP A 323 23.07 21.43 -11.76
C ASP A 323 24.23 20.71 -11.07
N VAL A 324 24.41 20.94 -9.76
CA VAL A 324 25.42 20.24 -8.96
C VAL A 324 25.08 18.76 -8.86
N PHE A 325 23.81 18.42 -8.61
CA PHE A 325 23.38 17.03 -8.51
C PHE A 325 23.51 16.27 -9.83
N ALA A 326 23.20 16.92 -10.96
CA ALA A 326 23.32 16.32 -12.30
C ALA A 326 24.78 16.05 -12.71
N ALA A 327 25.75 16.68 -12.07
CA ALA A 327 27.18 16.44 -12.31
C ALA A 327 27.72 15.21 -11.55
N LEU A 328 26.97 14.68 -10.58
CA LEU A 328 27.37 13.52 -9.80
C LEU A 328 27.30 12.23 -10.62
N ASP A 329 28.24 11.32 -10.37
CA ASP A 329 28.19 9.96 -10.91
C ASP A 329 27.58 9.01 -9.86
N LEU A 330 26.25 8.93 -9.85
CA LEU A 330 25.50 8.12 -8.88
C LEU A 330 25.67 6.60 -9.06
N LEU A 331 26.21 6.14 -10.20
CA LEU A 331 26.35 4.70 -10.50
C LEU A 331 27.74 4.17 -10.15
N ASN A 332 28.79 4.98 -10.33
CA ASN A 332 30.17 4.54 -10.15
C ASN A 332 30.85 5.11 -8.90
N VAL A 333 30.34 6.22 -8.33
CA VAL A 333 30.87 6.81 -7.09
C VAL A 333 30.05 6.33 -5.90
N ARG A 334 30.73 6.04 -4.77
CA ARG A 334 30.06 5.55 -3.55
C ARG A 334 29.09 6.60 -3.02
N PRO A 335 27.93 6.21 -2.46
CA PRO A 335 26.95 7.14 -1.90
C PRO A 335 27.54 8.14 -0.89
N ALA A 336 28.44 7.70 -0.02
CA ALA A 336 29.11 8.55 0.95
C ALA A 336 29.92 9.69 0.32
N ASP A 337 30.60 9.41 -0.80
CA ASP A 337 31.43 10.41 -1.47
C ASP A 337 30.55 11.44 -2.20
N ASN A 338 29.44 11.00 -2.82
CA ASN A 338 28.42 11.87 -3.43
C ASN A 338 27.74 12.79 -2.39
N ILE A 339 27.36 12.25 -1.22
CA ILE A 339 26.76 13.05 -0.14
C ILE A 339 27.75 14.12 0.37
N ARG A 340 29.04 13.77 0.49
CA ARG A 340 30.08 14.73 0.88
C ARG A 340 30.27 15.83 -0.16
N GLU A 341 30.21 15.50 -1.45
CA GLU A 341 30.31 16.47 -2.54
C GLU A 341 29.14 17.48 -2.53
N LEU A 342 27.95 17.05 -2.11
CA LEU A 342 26.80 17.92 -1.87
C LEU A 342 26.92 18.78 -0.60
N GLY A 343 28.01 18.67 0.16
CA GLY A 343 28.13 19.30 1.48
C GLY A 343 27.13 18.75 2.50
N GLY A 344 26.67 17.50 2.31
CA GLY A 344 25.74 16.84 3.20
C GLY A 344 26.35 16.59 4.58
N LEU A 345 25.49 16.63 5.60
CA LEU A 345 25.80 16.39 6.99
C LEU A 345 25.24 15.03 7.40
N THR A 346 25.96 14.31 8.25
CA THR A 346 25.50 13.06 8.87
C THR A 346 25.88 13.08 10.35
N ALA A 347 24.97 12.67 11.22
CA ALA A 347 25.23 12.57 12.66
C ALA A 347 26.31 11.52 12.95
N ASN A 348 27.07 11.72 14.04
CA ASN A 348 28.05 10.72 14.48
C ASN A 348 27.36 9.48 15.05
N SER A 349 26.23 9.68 15.74
CA SER A 349 25.36 8.60 16.21
C SER A 349 24.16 8.47 15.29
N LEU A 350 24.03 7.31 14.65
CA LEU A 350 22.92 7.00 13.74
C LEU A 350 21.71 6.40 14.46
N ALA A 351 21.85 6.05 15.75
CA ALA A 351 20.80 5.54 16.62
C ALA A 351 19.95 6.65 17.27
N GLY A 352 20.08 7.92 16.82
CA GLY A 352 19.26 9.03 17.30
C GLY A 352 19.67 9.63 18.66
N ALA A 353 20.85 9.26 19.20
CA ALA A 353 21.37 9.87 20.42
C ALA A 353 21.89 11.31 20.23
N GLU A 354 22.30 11.65 19.00
CA GLU A 354 22.69 13.00 18.59
C GLU A 354 21.82 13.41 17.40
N THR A 355 21.49 14.71 17.33
CA THR A 355 20.71 15.30 16.23
C THR A 355 21.53 16.37 15.55
N ILE A 356 21.51 16.41 14.22
CA ILE A 356 22.08 17.49 13.43
C ILE A 356 21.00 18.53 13.11
N GLN A 357 21.39 19.79 12.94
CA GLN A 357 20.48 20.81 12.45
C GLN A 357 20.26 20.63 10.95
N PRO A 358 19.01 20.52 10.47
CA PRO A 358 18.72 20.46 9.03
C PRO A 358 19.33 21.64 8.27
N VAL A 359 19.89 21.38 7.09
CA VAL A 359 20.53 22.42 6.26
C VAL A 359 19.51 23.48 5.83
N VAL A 360 18.24 23.08 5.66
CA VAL A 360 17.12 24.01 5.49
C VAL A 360 15.93 23.55 6.31
N CYS A 361 15.40 24.47 7.11
CA CYS A 361 14.08 24.37 7.75
C CYS A 361 13.14 25.42 7.13
N PRO A 362 11.84 25.14 6.95
CA PRO A 362 10.86 26.17 6.63
C PRO A 362 10.88 27.27 7.71
N GLU A 363 10.72 28.55 7.37
CA GLU A 363 10.82 29.67 8.33
C GLU A 363 9.71 29.72 9.42
N THR A 364 8.81 28.73 9.48
CA THR A 364 7.69 28.70 10.43
C THR A 364 8.10 28.35 11.87
N PHE A 365 9.39 28.06 12.13
CA PHE A 365 9.87 27.52 13.41
C PHE A 365 10.29 28.55 14.47
N PHE A 366 10.28 29.86 14.16
CA PHE A 366 10.67 30.91 15.11
C PHE A 366 9.60 31.99 15.29
N GLN A 367 8.39 31.60 15.68
CA GLN A 367 7.54 32.51 16.46
C GLN A 367 7.40 31.91 17.85
N THR A 368 8.42 32.11 18.69
CA THR A 368 8.23 32.05 20.14
C THR A 368 7.16 33.09 20.48
N ASP A 369 6.04 32.61 21.00
CA ASP A 369 4.97 33.39 21.60
C ASP A 369 5.54 34.33 22.67
N GLU A 370 5.90 35.55 22.29
CA GLU A 370 5.85 36.70 23.20
C GLU A 370 4.46 37.31 23.11
N THR A 371 3.45 36.60 23.61
CA THR A 371 2.14 37.21 23.87
C THR A 371 2.06 37.66 25.32
N LYS A 372 2.10 38.99 25.47
CA LYS A 372 1.64 39.72 26.66
C LYS A 372 0.29 39.19 27.10
N GLN A 373 0.18 38.95 28.40
CA GLN A 373 -1.06 38.67 29.12
C GLN A 373 -2.09 39.78 28.88
N ASP A 374 -3.31 39.39 28.51
CA ASP A 374 -4.53 40.06 28.97
C ASP A 374 -5.67 39.02 29.07
N PRO A 375 -6.38 38.89 30.21
CA PRO A 375 -7.37 37.84 30.43
C PRO A 375 -8.79 38.39 30.31
N ASP A 376 -9.49 38.13 29.21
CA ASP A 376 -10.96 37.94 29.23
C ASP A 376 -11.52 37.68 27.83
N ASN A 377 -11.90 36.43 27.55
CA ASN A 377 -13.23 36.06 27.04
C ASN A 377 -13.25 34.59 26.63
N ALA A 378 -13.98 33.80 27.40
CA ALA A 378 -14.43 32.49 27.01
C ALA A 378 -15.55 32.61 25.96
N LYS A 379 -15.27 32.15 24.73
CA LYS A 379 -16.29 31.58 23.84
C LYS A 379 -15.69 30.37 23.14
N GLU A 380 -16.16 29.19 23.55
CA GLU A 380 -15.94 27.92 22.88
C GLU A 380 -16.44 28.01 21.43
N GLY A 381 -15.49 28.02 20.51
CA GLY A 381 -15.68 27.73 19.11
C GLY A 381 -14.61 26.73 18.71
N LEU A 382 -15.04 25.61 18.14
CA LEU A 382 -14.19 24.55 17.59
C LEU A 382 -13.11 25.19 16.68
N LYS A 383 -11.85 25.22 17.13
CA LYS A 383 -10.71 25.49 16.25
C LYS A 383 -10.35 24.17 15.56
N PRO A 384 -10.33 24.09 14.22
CA PRO A 384 -9.61 23.02 13.54
C PRO A 384 -8.15 23.07 14.02
N LEU A 385 -7.57 21.93 14.38
CA LEU A 385 -6.14 21.86 14.70
C LEU A 385 -5.35 22.46 13.53
N ALA A 386 -4.53 23.46 13.84
CA ALA A 386 -3.66 24.11 12.88
C ALA A 386 -2.63 23.08 12.37
N TYR A 387 -2.47 23.01 11.06
CA TYR A 387 -1.43 22.23 10.40
C TYR A 387 -0.10 23.00 10.42
N HIS A 388 0.99 22.35 10.83
CA HIS A 388 2.36 22.84 10.70
C HIS A 388 3.13 22.00 9.67
N PRO A 389 3.75 22.61 8.65
CA PRO A 389 4.65 21.90 7.73
C PRO A 389 5.82 21.22 8.46
N GLY A 390 6.12 19.95 8.17
CA GLY A 390 7.20 19.19 8.82
C GLY A 390 6.78 18.30 10.00
N GLU A 391 5.51 18.25 10.35
CA GLU A 391 5.02 17.26 11.31
C GLU A 391 4.69 15.96 10.59
N PHE A 392 5.51 14.91 10.80
CA PHE A 392 5.14 13.55 10.43
C PHE A 392 3.80 13.19 11.07
N LYS A 393 2.72 13.36 10.33
CA LYS A 393 1.41 12.88 10.75
C LYS A 393 1.41 11.37 10.64
N MET A 394 1.84 10.70 11.69
CA MET A 394 1.60 9.28 11.84
C MET A 394 0.09 9.12 12.05
N ALA A 395 -0.62 8.69 11.02
CA ALA A 395 -1.71 7.76 11.24
C ALA A 395 -1.03 6.53 11.84
N THR A 396 -0.99 6.50 13.17
CA THR A 396 -0.25 5.54 13.97
C THR A 396 -0.47 4.13 13.44
N THR A 397 0.63 3.46 13.13
CA THR A 397 0.67 2.07 12.70
C THR A 397 -0.06 1.16 13.68
N LYS A 398 -0.08 1.53 14.97
CA LYS A 398 -0.93 0.90 16.00
C LYS A 398 -2.43 0.97 15.71
N LEU A 399 -2.96 2.08 15.18
CA LEU A 399 -4.39 2.25 14.92
C LEU A 399 -4.82 1.55 13.63
N VAL A 400 -3.95 1.53 12.62
CA VAL A 400 -4.22 0.78 11.38
C VAL A 400 -4.06 -0.72 11.62
N ASP A 401 -3.08 -1.17 12.39
CA ASP A 401 -2.93 -2.59 12.73
C ASP A 401 -4.04 -3.06 13.71
N GLU A 402 -4.42 -2.27 14.72
CA GLU A 402 -5.56 -2.58 15.61
C GLU A 402 -6.91 -2.56 14.87
N MET A 403 -7.10 -1.66 13.89
CA MET A 403 -8.31 -1.66 13.06
C MET A 403 -8.34 -2.83 12.07
N MET A 404 -7.18 -3.26 11.57
CA MET A 404 -7.10 -4.44 10.70
C MET A 404 -7.32 -5.75 11.49
N ASP A 405 -6.85 -5.83 12.74
CA ASP A 405 -7.16 -6.93 13.66
C ASP A 405 -8.68 -7.01 13.97
N GLN A 406 -9.35 -5.85 14.08
CA GLN A 406 -10.81 -5.80 14.25
C GLN A 406 -11.56 -6.21 12.97
N ILE A 407 -11.07 -5.85 11.79
CA ILE A 407 -11.64 -6.28 10.50
C ILE A 407 -11.45 -7.79 10.31
N GLU A 408 -10.27 -8.33 10.63
CA GLU A 408 -9.99 -9.77 10.54
C GLU A 408 -10.85 -10.57 11.53
N LYS A 409 -11.01 -10.09 12.78
CA LYS A 409 -11.97 -10.66 13.74
C LYS A 409 -13.42 -10.63 13.24
N ASN A 410 -13.86 -9.54 12.61
CA ASN A 410 -15.22 -9.42 12.07
C ASN A 410 -15.44 -10.29 10.83
N LEU A 411 -14.43 -10.45 9.97
CA LEU A 411 -14.46 -11.35 8.82
C LEU A 411 -14.50 -12.83 9.26
N LEU A 412 -13.75 -13.19 10.31
CA LEU A 412 -13.78 -14.53 10.89
C LEU A 412 -15.10 -14.84 11.61
N GLN A 413 -15.69 -13.87 12.33
CA GLN A 413 -17.03 -14.02 12.92
C GLN A 413 -18.13 -14.16 11.87
N ASN A 414 -18.05 -13.42 10.76
CA ASN A 414 -19.00 -13.53 9.66
C ASN A 414 -18.82 -14.81 8.83
N ALA A 415 -17.62 -15.40 8.81
CA ALA A 415 -17.38 -16.72 8.24
C ALA A 415 -17.95 -17.83 9.15
N GLY A 416 -17.78 -17.72 10.47
CA GLY A 416 -18.33 -18.68 11.44
C GLY A 416 -19.86 -18.71 11.50
N ASN A 417 -20.53 -17.57 11.25
CA ASN A 417 -22.00 -17.49 11.21
C ASN A 417 -22.62 -18.08 9.94
N LYS A 418 -21.84 -18.36 8.87
CA LYS A 418 -22.35 -18.98 7.64
C LYS A 418 -22.26 -20.50 7.64
N ASP A 419 -21.46 -21.10 8.52
CA ASP A 419 -21.42 -22.56 8.72
C ASP A 419 -22.46 -23.07 9.74
N GLY A 420 -23.20 -22.16 10.40
CA GLY A 420 -24.25 -22.51 11.37
C GLY A 420 -25.65 -22.74 10.79
N THR A 421 -25.84 -22.65 9.46
CA THR A 421 -27.17 -22.85 8.82
C THR A 421 -27.15 -24.00 7.83
N ILE A 422 -26.62 -25.14 8.24
CA ILE A 422 -27.00 -26.44 7.67
C ILE A 422 -27.32 -27.38 8.84
N HIS A 423 -28.55 -27.26 9.34
CA HIS A 423 -29.32 -28.37 9.89
C HIS A 423 -30.81 -28.15 9.65
#